data_AF-A0A965RDM2-F1
#
_entry.id   AF-A0A965RDM2-F1
#
_cell.length_a   1.000
_cell.length_b   1.000
_cell.length_c   1.000
_cell.angle_alpha   90.00
_cell.angle_beta   90.00
_cell.angle_gamma   90.00
#
_symmetry.space_group_name_H-M   'P 1'
#
loop_
_entity.id
_entity.type
_entity.pdbx_description
1 polymer ?
#
loop_
_entity_poly.entity_id
_entity_poly.type
_entity_poly.pdbx_seq_one_letter_code
_entity_poly.pdbx_strand_id
1 'polypeptide(L)'
;MTSAVVQTVEDVQSRADTRQLPINKVGIKDITHPVKLRDRSSGEQHTVATFNMYVNLPHDFKGTHMSRFVEILHGEREISVENFRKMLGDMTRRLEAESGHIEMSFPFFVMKKAPVSGVESLMDYRATLIGEQRGTSADMWVRVVVPVTSLCPCSKRISDRGAHNQRSHVTITAKLR
;
A
#
# COMPACT_ATOMS: atom_id res chain seq x y z
N MET A 1 -22.55 19.19 37.19
CA MET A 1 -22.22 18.70 35.85
C MET A 1 -21.62 19.86 35.08
N THR A 2 -20.29 20.00 35.11
CA THR A 2 -19.58 21.12 34.48
C THR A 2 -19.29 20.70 33.03
N SER A 3 -19.94 21.36 32.08
CA SER A 3 -19.70 21.18 30.65
C SER A 3 -18.25 21.60 30.37
N ALA A 4 -17.43 20.66 29.91
CA ALA A 4 -16.07 20.97 29.48
C ALA A 4 -16.16 21.84 28.22
N VAL A 5 -15.74 23.09 28.33
CA VAL A 5 -15.57 23.99 27.19
C VAL A 5 -14.46 23.40 26.32
N VAL A 6 -14.82 22.87 25.16
CA VAL A 6 -13.84 22.42 24.16
C VAL A 6 -13.07 23.65 23.69
N GLN A 7 -11.83 23.81 24.16
CA GLN A 7 -10.94 24.82 23.62
C GLN A 7 -10.64 24.47 22.16
N THR A 8 -11.10 25.32 21.25
CA THR A 8 -10.74 25.26 19.83
C THR A 8 -9.26 25.60 19.71
N VAL A 9 -8.44 24.59 19.44
CA VAL A 9 -7.01 24.75 19.14
C VAL A 9 -6.87 25.46 17.79
N GLU A 10 -6.01 26.46 17.72
CA GLU A 10 -5.73 27.18 16.47
C GLU A 10 -5.18 26.23 15.40
N ASP A 11 -5.69 26.33 14.17
CA ASP A 11 -5.21 25.55 13.03
C ASP A 11 -3.93 26.16 12.43
N VAL A 12 -2.79 25.81 13.02
CA VAL A 12 -1.46 26.26 12.57
C VAL A 12 -1.09 25.70 11.19
N GLN A 13 -1.64 24.55 10.79
CA GLN A 13 -1.27 23.89 9.52
C GLN A 13 -1.86 24.61 8.31
N SER A 14 -3.04 25.20 8.48
CA SER A 14 -3.72 26.01 7.46
C SER A 14 -3.17 27.43 7.31
N ARG A 15 -2.11 27.80 8.04
CA ARG A 15 -1.46 29.11 7.86
C ARG A 15 -0.74 29.18 6.51
N ALA A 16 -0.66 30.39 5.97
CA ALA A 16 0.12 30.67 4.78
C ALA A 16 1.63 30.37 5.01
N ASP A 17 2.27 29.67 4.07
CA ASP A 17 3.73 29.49 4.07
C ASP A 17 4.41 30.56 3.21
N THR A 18 5.24 31.38 3.83
CA THR A 18 5.94 32.49 3.16
C THR A 18 7.23 32.06 2.47
N ARG A 19 7.68 30.81 2.66
CA ARG A 19 8.93 30.31 2.07
C ARG A 19 8.80 29.97 0.59
N GLN A 20 7.57 29.82 0.10
CA GLN A 20 7.28 29.45 -1.29
C GLN A 20 7.95 28.13 -1.73
N LEU A 21 8.12 27.19 -0.81
CA LEU A 21 8.73 25.88 -1.09
C LEU A 21 7.66 24.78 -1.04
N PRO A 22 7.28 24.18 -2.19
CA PRO A 22 6.34 23.07 -2.18
C PRO A 22 6.98 21.81 -1.59
N ILE A 23 6.18 20.95 -0.96
CA ILE A 23 6.61 19.62 -0.52
C ILE A 23 6.04 18.58 -1.47
N ASN A 24 6.92 17.82 -2.11
CA ASN A 24 6.53 16.81 -3.10
C ASN A 24 5.63 15.71 -2.50
N LYS A 25 5.97 15.21 -1.30
CA LYS A 25 5.20 14.20 -0.57
C LYS A 25 5.28 14.46 0.93
N VAL A 26 4.13 14.63 1.57
CA VAL A 26 3.98 14.71 3.03
C VAL A 26 2.81 13.83 3.47
N GLY A 27 2.94 13.15 4.60
CA GLY A 27 1.89 12.30 5.15
C GLY A 27 2.41 11.30 6.17
N ILE A 28 1.78 10.12 6.22
CA ILE A 28 2.07 9.07 7.20
C ILE A 28 2.67 7.84 6.51
N LYS A 29 3.50 7.10 7.24
CA LYS A 29 4.14 5.88 6.74
C LYS A 29 4.17 4.79 7.79
N ASP A 30 4.34 3.55 7.34
CA ASP A 30 4.51 2.37 8.18
C ASP A 30 3.34 2.15 9.18
N ILE A 31 2.12 2.57 8.80
CA ILE A 31 0.94 2.40 9.64
C ILE A 31 0.33 1.03 9.39
N THR A 32 0.21 0.24 10.44
CA THR A 32 -0.35 -1.12 10.37
C THR A 32 -1.85 -1.08 10.58
N HIS A 33 -2.62 -1.71 9.69
CA HIS A 33 -4.09 -1.74 9.76
C HIS A 33 -4.64 -3.09 9.27
N PRO A 34 -5.69 -3.64 9.90
CA PRO A 34 -6.36 -4.83 9.41
C PRO A 34 -7.05 -4.56 8.07
N VAL A 35 -7.00 -5.53 7.16
CA VAL A 35 -7.66 -5.45 5.85
C VAL A 35 -8.32 -6.77 5.48
N LYS A 36 -9.27 -6.70 4.56
CA LYS A 36 -10.00 -7.84 4.03
C LYS A 36 -9.86 -7.83 2.51
N LEU A 37 -9.28 -8.90 1.97
CA LEU A 37 -8.96 -9.03 0.57
C LEU A 37 -9.95 -9.99 -0.07
N ARG A 38 -10.51 -9.61 -1.23
CA ARG A 38 -11.34 -10.51 -2.02
C ARG A 38 -10.47 -11.32 -2.98
N ASP A 39 -10.49 -12.63 -2.82
CA ASP A 39 -9.81 -13.57 -3.70
C ASP A 39 -10.81 -14.14 -4.71
N ARG A 40 -10.46 -14.14 -6.00
CA ARG A 40 -11.29 -14.73 -7.06
C ARG A 40 -11.48 -16.24 -6.89
N SER A 41 -10.56 -16.92 -6.21
CA SER A 41 -10.51 -18.37 -6.06
C SER A 41 -11.00 -18.87 -4.70
N SER A 42 -10.77 -18.12 -3.62
CA SER A 42 -11.02 -18.56 -2.24
C SER A 42 -12.04 -17.71 -1.47
N GLY A 43 -12.71 -16.76 -2.13
CA GLY A 43 -13.68 -15.86 -1.50
C GLY A 43 -13.02 -14.66 -0.83
N GLU A 44 -12.72 -14.74 0.47
CA GLU A 44 -12.23 -13.62 1.28
C GLU A 44 -11.05 -14.05 2.16
N GLN A 45 -10.01 -13.21 2.27
CA GLN A 45 -8.88 -13.40 3.15
C GLN A 45 -8.74 -12.19 4.08
N HIS A 46 -8.73 -12.44 5.39
CA HIS A 46 -8.43 -11.43 6.40
C HIS A 46 -6.93 -11.40 6.66
N THR A 47 -6.31 -10.22 6.58
CA THR A 47 -4.88 -10.05 6.80
C THR A 47 -4.58 -8.69 7.44
N VAL A 48 -3.31 -8.42 7.66
CA VAL A 48 -2.82 -7.15 8.16
C VAL A 48 -1.98 -6.50 7.06
N ALA A 49 -2.22 -5.22 6.81
CA ALA A 49 -1.47 -4.44 5.82
C ALA A 49 -0.72 -3.28 6.46
N THR A 50 0.37 -2.88 5.82
CA THR A 50 1.12 -1.66 6.12
C THR A 50 0.79 -0.61 5.06
N PHE A 51 0.43 0.58 5.52
CA PHE A 51 0.04 1.71 4.70
C PHE A 51 1.09 2.82 4.71
N ASN A 52 1.36 3.33 3.51
CA ASN A 52 2.07 4.58 3.29
C ASN A 52 1.15 5.52 2.52
N MET A 53 0.88 6.71 3.06
CA MET A 53 -0.09 7.65 2.50
C MET A 53 0.53 9.04 2.46
N TYR A 54 0.53 9.66 1.27
CA TYR A 54 1.13 10.97 1.05
C TYR A 54 0.27 11.82 0.13
N VAL A 55 0.38 13.14 0.29
CA VAL A 55 -0.12 14.14 -0.65
C VAL A 55 0.99 15.13 -0.99
N ASN A 56 0.85 15.85 -2.10
CA ASN A 56 1.66 17.06 -2.29
C ASN A 56 1.13 18.18 -1.39
N LEU A 57 2.04 19.02 -0.90
CA LEU A 57 1.69 20.24 -0.20
C LEU A 57 2.04 21.43 -1.09
N PRO A 58 1.04 22.22 -1.53
CA PRO A 58 1.30 23.46 -2.24
C PRO A 58 2.14 24.41 -1.39
N HIS A 59 2.92 25.25 -2.06
CA HIS A 59 3.82 26.22 -1.43
C HIS A 59 3.13 27.26 -0.53
N ASP A 60 1.80 27.38 -0.63
CA ASP A 60 0.99 28.32 0.13
C ASP A 60 0.56 27.78 1.50
N PHE A 61 0.71 26.47 1.76
CA PHE A 61 0.31 25.85 3.02
C PHE A 61 1.50 25.53 3.91
N LYS A 62 1.39 25.85 5.20
CA LYS A 62 2.44 25.59 6.18
C LYS A 62 2.62 24.11 6.53
N GLY A 63 1.57 23.31 6.41
CA GLY A 63 1.66 21.86 6.57
C GLY A 63 0.37 21.12 6.32
N THR A 64 0.43 19.79 6.41
CA THR A 64 -0.71 18.89 6.21
C THR A 64 -1.34 18.49 7.55
N HIS A 65 -2.63 18.18 7.51
CA HIS A 65 -3.39 17.68 8.64
C HIS A 65 -3.17 16.18 8.84
N MET A 66 -2.11 15.81 9.57
CA MET A 66 -1.67 14.41 9.72
C MET A 66 -2.75 13.44 10.25
N SER A 67 -3.62 13.90 11.16
CA SER A 67 -4.70 13.07 11.71
C SER A 67 -5.74 12.68 10.66
N ARG A 68 -5.96 13.51 9.63
CA ARG A 68 -6.94 13.21 8.56
C ARG A 68 -6.59 11.95 7.80
N PHE A 69 -5.30 11.61 7.65
CA PHE A 69 -4.90 10.34 7.03
C PHE A 69 -5.38 9.13 7.84
N VAL A 70 -5.27 9.19 9.16
CA VAL A 70 -5.72 8.12 10.06
C VAL A 70 -7.24 8.04 10.07
N GLU A 71 -7.94 9.18 10.03
CA GLU A 71 -9.40 9.21 9.91
C GLU A 71 -9.90 8.57 8.60
N ILE A 72 -9.21 8.83 7.49
CA ILE A 72 -9.52 8.18 6.19
C ILE A 72 -9.32 6.67 6.29
N LEU A 73 -8.21 6.24 6.89
CA LEU A 73 -7.89 4.81 7.05
C LEU A 73 -8.91 4.10 7.96
N HIS A 74 -9.32 4.74 9.05
CA HIS A 74 -10.28 4.17 10.01
C HIS A 74 -11.74 4.19 9.52
N GLY A 75 -12.06 5.12 8.60
CA GLY A 75 -13.40 5.24 8.03
C GLY A 75 -13.84 4.03 7.20
N GLU A 76 -12.89 3.25 6.66
CA GLU A 76 -13.16 2.08 5.82
C GLU A 76 -12.80 0.79 6.59
N ARG A 77 -13.81 0.05 7.06
CA ARG A 77 -13.60 -1.24 7.78
C ARG A 77 -13.08 -2.36 6.88
N GLU A 78 -13.36 -2.31 5.57
CA GLU A 78 -12.97 -3.34 4.59
C GLU A 78 -12.35 -2.68 3.34
N ILE A 79 -11.03 -2.68 3.28
CA ILE A 79 -10.27 -2.08 2.16
C ILE A 79 -10.07 -3.13 1.06
N SER A 80 -10.87 -3.04 -0.01
CA SER A 80 -10.72 -3.82 -1.25
C SER A 80 -10.00 -3.02 -2.34
N VAL A 81 -9.65 -3.65 -3.47
CA VAL A 81 -9.09 -2.96 -4.65
C VAL A 81 -10.05 -1.89 -5.17
N GLU A 82 -11.35 -2.16 -5.17
CA GLU A 82 -12.40 -1.24 -5.59
C GLU A 82 -12.49 -0.03 -4.66
N ASN A 83 -12.44 -0.26 -3.35
CA ASN A 83 -12.47 0.81 -2.34
C ASN A 83 -11.16 1.61 -2.29
N PHE A 84 -10.05 1.01 -2.68
CA PHE A 84 -8.74 1.66 -2.67
C PHE A 84 -8.70 2.91 -3.57
N ARG A 85 -9.29 2.85 -4.77
CA ARG A 85 -9.38 4.01 -5.67
C ARG A 85 -10.23 5.14 -5.07
N LYS A 86 -11.33 4.78 -4.40
CA LYS A 86 -12.18 5.74 -3.68
C LYS A 86 -11.42 6.38 -2.52
N MET A 87 -10.70 5.59 -1.73
CA MET A 87 -9.86 6.08 -0.63
C MET A 87 -8.82 7.11 -1.10
N LEU A 88 -8.18 6.87 -2.24
CA LEU A 88 -7.25 7.82 -2.85
C LEU A 88 -7.93 9.15 -3.22
N GLY A 89 -9.13 9.09 -3.80
CA GLY A 89 -9.93 10.27 -4.14
C GLY A 89 -10.52 11.01 -2.93
N ASP A 90 -10.85 10.29 -1.86
CA ASP A 90 -11.28 10.89 -0.60
C ASP A 90 -10.11 11.55 0.12
N MET A 91 -8.92 10.95 0.05
CA MET A 91 -7.69 11.50 0.63
C MET A 91 -7.30 12.84 0.00
N THR A 92 -7.17 12.89 -1.32
CA THR A 92 -6.82 14.12 -2.05
C THR A 92 -7.82 15.24 -1.79
N ARG A 93 -9.12 14.92 -1.74
CA ARG A 93 -10.19 15.89 -1.47
C ARG A 93 -10.19 16.42 -0.04
N ARG A 94 -10.08 15.54 0.97
CA ARG A 94 -10.09 15.95 2.39
C ARG A 94 -8.84 16.71 2.82
N LEU A 95 -7.73 16.48 2.10
CA LEU A 95 -6.46 17.16 2.32
C LEU A 95 -6.23 18.32 1.36
N GLU A 96 -7.21 18.64 0.51
CA GLU A 96 -7.18 19.75 -0.45
C GLU A 96 -5.90 19.74 -1.32
N ALA A 97 -5.49 18.54 -1.74
CA ALA A 97 -4.25 18.32 -2.47
C ALA A 97 -4.51 17.93 -3.93
N GLU A 98 -3.68 18.44 -4.84
CA GLU A 98 -3.75 18.14 -6.28
C GLU A 98 -3.36 16.69 -6.60
N SER A 99 -2.47 16.11 -5.79
CA SER A 99 -1.95 14.78 -5.98
C SER A 99 -1.89 13.98 -4.68
N GLY A 100 -2.10 12.68 -4.82
CA GLY A 100 -2.10 11.73 -3.71
C GLY A 100 -1.37 10.45 -4.08
N HIS A 101 -0.81 9.79 -3.07
CA HIS A 101 -0.10 8.52 -3.18
C HIS A 101 -0.49 7.62 -2.02
N ILE A 102 -0.98 6.42 -2.30
CA ILE A 102 -1.24 5.39 -1.28
C ILE A 102 -0.52 4.11 -1.69
N GLU A 103 0.16 3.47 -0.74
CA GLU A 103 0.65 2.10 -0.84
C GLU A 103 0.07 1.27 0.28
N MET A 104 -0.47 0.10 -0.06
CA MET A 104 -0.98 -0.89 0.90
C MET A 104 -0.27 -2.20 0.65
N SER A 105 0.64 -2.57 1.54
CA SER A 105 1.45 -3.80 1.45
C SER A 105 0.94 -4.86 2.43
N PHE A 106 0.75 -6.10 1.98
CA PHE A 106 0.19 -7.18 2.79
C PHE A 106 0.71 -8.55 2.34
N PRO A 107 0.74 -9.54 3.26
CA PRO A 107 0.91 -10.93 2.87
C PRO A 107 -0.40 -11.45 2.23
N PHE A 108 -0.25 -12.20 1.15
CA PHE A 108 -1.32 -12.84 0.40
C PHE A 108 -1.02 -14.33 0.28
N PHE A 109 -1.98 -15.18 0.67
CA PHE A 109 -1.78 -16.62 0.70
C PHE A 109 -2.48 -17.28 -0.48
N VAL A 110 -1.78 -18.22 -1.13
CA VAL A 110 -2.35 -19.02 -2.21
C VAL A 110 -2.24 -20.48 -1.85
N MET A 111 -3.35 -21.21 -1.96
CA MET A 111 -3.36 -22.66 -1.85
C MET A 111 -2.64 -23.27 -3.06
N LYS A 112 -1.64 -24.12 -2.81
CA LYS A 112 -0.89 -24.84 -3.84
C LYS A 112 -0.90 -26.33 -3.58
N LYS A 113 -1.00 -27.10 -4.67
CA LYS A 113 -0.89 -28.55 -4.68
C LYS A 113 0.54 -28.98 -4.91
N ALA A 114 1.04 -29.92 -4.12
CA ALA A 114 2.31 -30.57 -4.37
C ALA A 114 2.26 -31.30 -5.73
N PRO A 115 3.31 -31.20 -6.56
CA PRO A 115 3.25 -31.66 -7.96
C PRO A 115 3.13 -33.17 -8.12
N VAL A 116 3.52 -33.96 -7.11
CA VAL A 116 3.46 -35.43 -7.16
C VAL A 116 2.39 -35.97 -6.21
N SER A 117 2.46 -35.65 -4.92
CA SER A 117 1.54 -36.18 -3.92
C SER A 117 0.16 -35.51 -3.93
N GLY A 118 0.01 -34.35 -4.58
CA GLY A 118 -1.22 -33.57 -4.59
C GLY A 118 -1.57 -32.87 -3.27
N VAL A 119 -0.77 -33.08 -2.21
CA VAL A 119 -0.98 -32.47 -0.88
C VAL A 119 -1.07 -30.95 -1.00
N GLU A 120 -2.14 -30.38 -0.45
CA GLU A 120 -2.40 -28.94 -0.47
C GLU A 120 -1.68 -28.24 0.68
N SER A 121 -1.11 -27.06 0.41
CA SER A 121 -0.45 -26.19 1.39
C SER A 121 -0.59 -24.72 1.02
N LEU A 122 -0.54 -23.83 2.01
CA LEU A 122 -0.54 -22.39 1.78
C LEU A 122 0.88 -21.90 1.50
N MET A 123 1.01 -21.05 0.48
CA MET A 123 2.24 -20.33 0.16
C MET A 123 2.00 -18.83 0.29
N ASP A 124 2.88 -18.14 1.01
CA ASP A 124 2.81 -16.70 1.19
C ASP A 124 3.52 -15.94 0.04
N TYR A 125 2.89 -14.83 -0.35
CA TYR A 125 3.41 -13.85 -1.29
C TYR A 125 3.29 -12.49 -0.65
N ARG A 126 4.19 -11.55 -0.98
CA ARG A 126 4.00 -10.15 -0.57
C ARG A 126 3.41 -9.38 -1.74
N ALA A 127 2.22 -8.81 -1.53
CA ALA A 127 1.56 -7.96 -2.50
C ALA A 127 1.49 -6.52 -1.99
N THR A 128 1.54 -5.57 -2.92
CA THR A 128 1.34 -4.15 -2.65
C THR A 128 0.38 -3.58 -3.69
N LEU A 129 -0.71 -2.95 -3.24
CA LEU A 129 -1.50 -2.05 -4.08
C LEU A 129 -0.90 -0.66 -3.99
N ILE A 130 -0.70 -0.02 -5.14
CA ILE A 130 -0.16 1.34 -5.24
C ILE A 130 -1.15 2.16 -6.05
N GLY A 131 -1.53 3.32 -5.53
CA GLY A 131 -2.37 4.27 -6.25
C GLY A 131 -1.73 5.64 -6.26
N GLU A 132 -1.69 6.26 -7.44
CA GLU A 132 -1.30 7.65 -7.61
C GLU A 132 -2.44 8.41 -8.26
N GLN A 133 -2.79 9.55 -7.69
CA GLN A 133 -3.77 10.47 -8.27
C GLN A 133 -3.09 11.79 -8.56
N ARG A 134 -3.38 12.36 -9.73
CA ARG A 134 -2.99 13.71 -10.14
C ARG A 134 -4.18 14.37 -10.81
N GLY A 135 -4.72 15.42 -10.19
CA GLY A 135 -5.98 16.02 -10.59
C GLY A 135 -7.11 14.99 -10.62
N THR A 136 -7.72 14.81 -11.79
CA THR A 136 -8.81 13.86 -12.04
C THR A 136 -8.35 12.48 -12.50
N SER A 137 -7.07 12.33 -12.85
CA SER A 137 -6.50 11.06 -13.29
C SER A 137 -6.01 10.26 -12.09
N ALA A 138 -6.37 8.97 -12.06
CA ALA A 138 -5.91 8.03 -11.04
C ALA A 138 -5.34 6.80 -11.74
N ASP A 139 -4.08 6.52 -11.44
CA ASP A 139 -3.37 5.34 -11.89
C ASP A 139 -3.22 4.35 -10.73
N MET A 140 -3.29 3.07 -11.06
CA MET A 140 -3.23 1.97 -10.11
C MET A 140 -2.19 0.95 -10.54
N TRP A 141 -1.43 0.42 -9.60
CA TRP A 141 -0.47 -0.65 -9.81
C TRP A 141 -0.61 -1.74 -8.77
N VAL A 142 -0.26 -2.95 -9.19
CA VAL A 142 -0.02 -4.09 -8.32
C VAL A 142 1.47 -4.38 -8.36
N ARG A 143 2.06 -4.56 -7.18
CA ARG A 143 3.40 -5.14 -7.03
C ARG A 143 3.28 -6.46 -6.30
N VAL A 144 3.95 -7.50 -6.79
CA VAL A 144 4.02 -8.81 -6.12
C VAL A 144 5.46 -9.24 -6.04
N VAL A 145 5.88 -9.69 -4.87
CA VAL A 145 7.16 -10.34 -4.61
C VAL A 145 6.92 -11.83 -4.47
N VAL A 146 7.43 -12.61 -5.43
CA VAL A 146 7.24 -14.05 -5.52
C VAL A 146 8.53 -14.77 -5.13
N PRO A 147 8.54 -15.58 -4.04
CA PRO A 147 9.69 -16.40 -3.72
C PRO A 147 9.74 -17.62 -4.66
N VAL A 148 10.89 -17.83 -5.30
CA VAL A 148 11.14 -18.95 -6.22
C VAL A 148 12.47 -19.62 -5.89
N THR A 149 12.60 -20.89 -6.27
CA THR A 149 13.90 -21.57 -6.28
C THR A 149 14.52 -21.40 -7.66
N SER A 150 15.67 -20.71 -7.73
CA SER A 150 16.46 -20.58 -8.96
C SER A 150 17.62 -21.56 -8.93
N LEU A 151 17.99 -22.10 -10.09
CA LEU A 151 19.11 -23.01 -10.25
C LEU A 151 20.12 -22.41 -11.24
N CYS A 152 21.40 -22.43 -10.88
CA CYS A 152 22.45 -21.82 -11.70
C CYS A 152 22.89 -22.77 -12.83
N PRO A 153 22.65 -22.44 -14.11
CA PRO A 153 23.06 -23.29 -15.22
C PRO A 153 24.58 -23.42 -15.33
N CYS A 154 25.32 -22.37 -14.94
CA CYS A 154 26.79 -22.39 -14.96
C CYS A 154 27.35 -23.44 -14.00
N SER A 155 26.81 -23.53 -12.77
CA SER A 155 27.21 -24.54 -11.80
C SER A 155 26.91 -25.95 -12.31
N LYS A 156 25.73 -26.16 -12.91
CA LYS A 156 25.39 -27.46 -13.49
C LYS A 156 26.35 -27.88 -14.59
N ARG A 157 26.81 -26.93 -15.41
CA ARG A 157 27.71 -27.19 -16.55
C ARG A 157 29.10 -27.67 -16.12
N ILE A 158 29.59 -27.25 -14.96
CA ILE A 158 30.95 -27.55 -14.48
C ILE A 158 31.00 -28.67 -13.43
N SER A 159 29.89 -29.36 -13.17
CA SER A 159 29.78 -30.35 -12.09
C SER A 159 29.22 -31.68 -12.58
N ASP A 160 29.92 -32.78 -12.27
CA ASP A 160 29.50 -34.14 -12.62
C ASP A 160 28.16 -34.53 -11.96
N ARG A 161 27.90 -34.02 -10.75
CA ARG A 161 26.67 -34.24 -9.99
C ARG A 161 26.25 -32.97 -9.25
N GLY A 162 24.93 -32.81 -9.10
CA GLY A 162 24.35 -31.63 -8.43
C GLY A 162 24.41 -30.35 -9.26
N ALA A 163 23.85 -29.29 -8.68
CA ALA A 163 23.97 -27.91 -9.14
C ALA A 163 23.59 -26.96 -7.99
N HIS A 164 24.21 -25.80 -7.93
CA HIS A 164 23.85 -24.76 -6.97
C HIS A 164 22.44 -24.22 -7.24
N ASN A 165 21.64 -24.12 -6.18
CA ASN A 165 20.36 -23.41 -6.17
C ASN A 165 20.26 -22.49 -4.94
N GLN A 166 19.29 -21.58 -4.99
CA GLN A 166 19.03 -20.61 -3.94
C GLN A 166 17.58 -20.13 -4.00
N ARG A 167 17.12 -19.53 -2.90
CA ARG A 167 15.88 -18.77 -2.89
C ARG A 167 16.11 -17.42 -3.54
N SER A 168 15.26 -17.10 -4.50
CA SER A 168 15.25 -15.82 -5.22
C SER A 168 13.89 -15.15 -5.05
N HIS A 169 13.85 -13.83 -5.13
CA HIS A 169 12.61 -13.05 -5.13
C HIS A 169 12.44 -12.41 -6.51
N VAL A 170 11.37 -12.78 -7.20
CA VAL A 170 10.96 -12.11 -8.43
C VAL A 170 9.94 -11.05 -8.08
N THR A 171 10.26 -9.78 -8.34
CA THR A 171 9.34 -8.67 -8.09
C THR A 171 8.75 -8.20 -9.41
N ILE A 172 7.42 -8.25 -9.51
CA ILE A 172 6.67 -7.76 -10.68
C ILE A 172 5.87 -6.56 -10.22
N THR A 173 6.03 -5.41 -10.89
CA THR A 173 5.14 -4.26 -10.74
C THR A 173 4.43 -4.02 -12.06
N ALA A 174 3.09 -4.05 -12.04
CA ALA A 174 2.27 -3.91 -13.24
C ALA A 174 1.20 -2.84 -13.02
N LYS A 175 1.00 -1.98 -14.04
CA LYS A 175 -0.08 -0.99 -14.07
C LYS A 175 -1.39 -1.71 -14.40
N LEU A 176 -2.43 -1.46 -13.60
CA LEU A 176 -3.78 -1.98 -13.84
C LEU A 176 -4.46 -1.16 -14.95
N ARG A 177 -5.27 -1.82 -15.77
CA ARG A 177 -6.05 -1.19 -16.85
C ARG A 177 -7.40 -0.71 -16.34
#